data_AF-A0A949NBR3-F1
#
_entry.id   AF-A0A949NBR3-F1
#
_cell.length_a   1.000
_cell.length_b   1.000
_cell.length_c   1.000
_cell.angle_alpha   90.00
_cell.angle_beta   90.00
_cell.angle_gamma   90.00
#
_symmetry.space_group_name_H-M   'P 1'
#
loop_
_entity.id
_entity.type
_entity.pdbx_description
1 polymer ?
#
loop_
_entity_poly.entity_id
_entity_poly.type
_entity_poly.pdbx_seq_one_letter_code
_entity_poly.pdbx_strand_id
1 'polypeptide(L)'
;MLIRQILMAIIGLSSGFTVAGGIFAFIVGLGIIPRFAGRTHTAHRILWYEDCVLAGGALGNLMYIYQLPVHLGKIGLGFYGLFGGMFVGAWAMALAEIVNTIPIFERRIKLREGLTAMIISMAIGRSLGAILYFFQGW
;
A
#
# COMPACT_ATOMS: atom_id res chain seq x y z
N MET A 1 -26.59 -14.62 20.58
CA MET A 1 -25.81 -13.37 20.73
C MET A 1 -24.30 -13.61 20.77
N LEU A 2 -23.80 -14.50 21.64
CA LEU A 2 -22.37 -14.83 21.74
C LEU A 2 -21.74 -15.36 20.43
N ILE A 3 -22.41 -16.31 19.75
CA ILE A 3 -21.94 -16.86 18.45
C ILE A 3 -21.67 -15.75 17.42
N ARG A 4 -22.55 -14.74 17.36
CA ARG A 4 -22.43 -13.64 16.41
C ARG A 4 -21.23 -12.76 16.75
N GLN A 5 -20.98 -12.48 18.03
CA GLN A 5 -19.82 -11.71 18.47
C GLN A 5 -18.50 -12.45 18.20
N ILE A 6 -18.46 -13.76 18.45
CA ILE A 6 -17.28 -14.59 18.15
C ILE A 6 -17.01 -14.61 16.64
N LEU A 7 -18.05 -14.78 15.80
CA LEU A 7 -17.90 -14.74 14.34
C LEU A 7 -17.42 -13.37 13.85
N MET A 8 -17.98 -12.27 14.36
CA MET A 8 -17.53 -10.92 14.03
C MET A 8 -16.09 -10.66 14.49
N ALA A 9 -15.69 -11.19 15.65
CA ALA A 9 -14.33 -11.09 16.15
C ALA A 9 -13.34 -11.86 15.26
N ILE A 10 -13.70 -13.08 14.82
CA ILE A 10 -12.86 -13.87 13.90
C ILE A 10 -12.70 -13.15 12.57
N ILE A 11 -13.80 -12.70 11.95
CA ILE A 11 -13.76 -11.98 10.66
C ILE A 11 -12.94 -10.69 10.80
N GLY A 12 -13.17 -9.92 11.87
CA GLY A 12 -12.42 -8.70 12.16
C GLY A 12 -10.92 -8.95 12.31
N LEU A 13 -10.55 -9.95 13.10
CA LEU A 13 -9.16 -10.31 13.36
C LEU A 13 -8.48 -10.86 12.10
N SER A 14 -9.12 -11.75 11.35
CA SER A 14 -8.61 -12.26 10.08
C SER A 14 -8.39 -11.15 9.05
N SER A 15 -9.38 -10.28 8.86
CA SER A 15 -9.25 -9.15 7.94
C SER A 15 -8.14 -8.18 8.37
N GLY A 16 -8.00 -7.93 9.68
CA GLY A 16 -6.94 -7.11 10.25
C GLY A 16 -5.54 -7.68 9.95
N PHE A 17 -5.34 -8.99 10.13
CA PHE A 17 -4.09 -9.66 9.80
C PHE A 17 -3.77 -9.58 8.30
N THR A 18 -4.76 -9.78 7.42
CA THR A 18 -4.55 -9.67 5.97
C THR A 18 -4.14 -8.26 5.57
N VAL A 19 -4.82 -7.23 6.09
CA VAL A 19 -4.51 -5.82 5.79
C VAL A 19 -3.13 -5.43 6.35
N ALA A 20 -2.83 -5.81 7.59
CA ALA A 20 -1.52 -5.52 8.19
C ALA A 20 -0.38 -6.19 7.42
N GLY A 21 -0.53 -7.46 7.05
CA GLY A 21 0.45 -8.19 6.24
C GLY A 21 0.65 -7.54 4.87
N GLY A 22 -0.43 -7.13 4.19
CA GLY A 22 -0.37 -6.45 2.89
C GLY A 22 0.34 -5.10 2.96
N ILE A 23 0.01 -4.27 3.94
CA ILE A 23 0.65 -2.96 4.13
C ILE A 23 2.12 -3.12 4.50
N PHE A 24 2.46 -4.07 5.38
CA PHE A 24 3.84 -4.31 5.79
C PHE A 24 4.70 -4.81 4.62
N ALA A 25 4.21 -5.82 3.88
CA ALA A 25 4.87 -6.32 2.68
C ALA A 25 5.07 -5.21 1.63
N PHE A 26 4.09 -4.32 1.50
CA PHE A 26 4.19 -3.17 0.60
C PHE A 26 5.26 -2.18 1.05
N ILE A 27 5.29 -1.77 2.32
CA ILE A 27 6.29 -0.82 2.84
C ILE A 27 7.71 -1.35 2.67
N VAL A 28 7.94 -2.63 2.99
CA VAL A 28 9.25 -3.28 2.81
C VAL A 28 9.57 -3.44 1.32
N GLY A 29 8.58 -3.83 0.51
CA GLY A 29 8.71 -3.99 -0.95
C GLY A 29 9.00 -2.69 -1.69
N LEU A 30 8.53 -1.55 -1.18
CA LEU A 30 8.89 -0.23 -1.73
C LEU A 30 10.38 0.10 -1.54
N GLY A 31 11.05 -0.57 -0.59
CA GLY A 31 12.47 -0.37 -0.33
C GLY A 31 12.81 0.98 0.31
N ILE A 32 11.82 1.73 0.82
CA ILE A 32 12.02 3.03 1.48
C ILE A 32 12.96 2.87 2.69
N ILE A 33 12.66 1.89 3.54
CA ILE A 33 13.38 1.63 4.79
C ILE A 33 14.85 1.25 4.56
N PRO A 34 15.17 0.23 3.74
CA PRO A 34 16.57 -0.12 3.49
C PRO A 34 17.36 1.00 2.78
N ARG A 35 16.72 1.83 1.96
CA ARG A 35 17.39 2.99 1.35
C ARG A 35 17.76 4.06 2.38
N PHE A 36 16.87 4.35 3.33
CA PHE A 36 17.20 5.25 4.43
C PHE A 36 18.33 4.69 5.29
N ALA A 37 18.22 3.42 5.70
CA ALA A 37 19.26 2.76 6.49
C ALA A 37 20.62 2.72 5.77
N GLY A 38 20.62 2.57 4.43
CA GLY A 38 21.81 2.65 3.60
C GLY A 38 22.41 4.05 3.56
N ARG A 39 21.59 5.10 3.43
CA ARG A 39 22.04 6.50 3.42
C ARG A 39 22.59 6.98 4.76
N THR A 40 22.06 6.49 5.87
CA THR A 40 22.53 6.82 7.22
C THR A 40 23.69 5.94 7.69
N HIS A 41 24.22 5.06 6.83
CA HIS A 41 25.25 4.07 7.18
C HIS A 41 24.87 3.16 8.36
N THR A 42 23.58 2.92 8.56
CA THR A 42 23.00 2.12 9.66
C THR A 42 22.23 0.91 9.15
N ALA A 43 22.64 0.34 8.01
CA ALA A 43 22.01 -0.85 7.41
C ALA A 43 21.92 -2.05 8.36
N HIS A 44 22.81 -2.16 9.36
CA HIS A 44 22.75 -3.22 10.37
C HIS A 44 21.52 -3.13 11.30
N ARG A 45 20.80 -1.99 11.32
CA ARG A 45 19.62 -1.75 12.17
C ARG A 45 18.32 -1.61 11.37
N ILE A 46 18.21 -2.20 10.18
CA ILE A 46 16.97 -2.12 9.36
C ILE A 46 15.72 -2.49 10.17
N LEU A 47 15.78 -3.55 10.98
CA LEU A 47 14.65 -3.98 11.83
C LEU A 47 14.17 -2.88 12.79
N TRP A 48 15.06 -2.07 13.34
CA TRP A 48 14.68 -0.94 14.19
C TRP A 48 13.90 0.13 13.44
N TYR A 49 14.21 0.36 12.15
CA TYR A 49 13.44 1.29 11.33
C TYR A 49 12.07 0.71 11.01
N GLU A 50 11.97 -0.58 10.73
CA GLU A 50 10.70 -1.28 10.51
C GLU A 50 9.80 -1.22 11.75
N ASP A 51 10.36 -1.49 12.93
CA ASP A 51 9.64 -1.41 14.22
C ASP A 51 9.14 0.01 14.50
N CYS A 52 9.92 1.04 14.18
CA CYS A 52 9.48 2.44 14.29
C CYS A 52 8.29 2.75 13.37
N VAL A 53 8.31 2.23 12.13
CA VAL A 53 7.20 2.43 11.17
C VAL A 53 5.95 1.68 11.64
N LEU A 54 6.10 0.45 12.14
CA LEU A 54 5.01 -0.34 12.72
C LEU A 54 4.40 0.37 13.93
N ALA A 55 5.22 0.86 14.86
CA ALA A 55 4.77 1.60 16.03
C ALA A 55 4.03 2.89 15.62
N GLY A 56 4.57 3.64 14.65
CA GLY A 56 3.92 4.83 14.10
C GLY A 56 2.58 4.52 13.43
N GLY A 57 2.50 3.44 12.67
CA GLY A 57 1.25 2.98 12.04
C GLY A 57 0.20 2.54 13.06
N ALA A 58 0.61 1.79 14.08
CA ALA A 58 -0.27 1.38 15.18
C ALA A 58 -0.80 2.58 15.97
N LEU A 59 0.07 3.52 16.34
CA LEU A 59 -0.31 4.76 17.02
C LEU A 59 -1.24 5.62 16.15
N GLY A 60 -0.93 5.78 14.87
CA GLY A 60 -1.77 6.52 13.92
C GLY A 60 -3.16 5.89 13.76
N ASN A 61 -3.23 4.56 13.68
CA ASN A 61 -4.50 3.84 13.61
C ASN A 61 -5.32 4.01 14.89
N LEU A 62 -4.68 3.94 16.06
CA LEU A 62 -5.31 4.20 17.35
C LEU A 62 -5.91 5.61 17.41
N MET A 63 -5.14 6.63 17.02
CA MET A 63 -5.63 8.02 16.97
C MET A 63 -6.79 8.19 16.00
N TYR A 64 -6.76 7.51 14.85
CA TYR A 64 -7.81 7.56 13.84
C TYR A 64 -9.12 6.91 14.33
N ILE A 65 -9.04 5.73 14.95
CA ILE A 65 -10.22 5.00 15.46
C ILE A 65 -10.85 5.73 16.65
N TYR A 66 -10.05 6.12 17.63
CA TYR A 66 -10.55 6.70 18.88
C TYR A 66 -10.78 8.21 18.79
N GLN A 67 -10.49 8.84 17.65
CA GLN A 67 -10.66 10.29 17.41
C GLN A 67 -10.12 11.11 18.59
N LEU A 68 -8.92 10.76 19.06
CA LEU A 68 -8.37 11.34 20.28
C LEU A 68 -8.16 12.84 20.06
N PRO A 69 -8.71 13.74 20.90
CA PRO A 69 -8.60 15.17 20.70
C PRO A 69 -7.17 15.64 21.01
N VAL A 70 -6.34 15.67 19.98
CA VAL A 70 -4.96 16.14 20.07
C VAL A 70 -4.96 17.67 19.96
N HIS A 71 -4.79 18.35 21.09
CA HIS A 71 -4.66 19.81 21.15
C HIS A 71 -3.24 20.26 20.75
N LEU A 72 -2.80 19.83 19.57
CA LEU A 72 -1.59 20.33 18.95
C LEU A 72 -1.95 21.68 18.34
N GLY A 73 -1.60 22.78 19.02
CA GLY A 73 -1.81 24.14 18.52
C GLY A 73 -1.16 24.36 17.14
N LYS A 74 -1.21 25.59 16.62
CA LYS A 74 -0.70 25.93 15.26
C LYS A 74 0.73 25.44 14.98
N ILE A 75 1.60 25.44 16.00
CA ILE A 75 2.98 24.93 15.92
C ILE A 75 3.01 23.41 15.72
N GLY A 76 2.16 22.66 16.43
CA GLY A 76 2.05 21.21 16.30
C GLY A 76 1.55 20.77 14.92
N LEU A 77 0.59 21.52 14.35
CA LEU A 77 0.15 21.36 12.96
C LEU A 77 1.29 21.59 11.97
N GLY A 78 2.16 22.58 12.21
CA GLY A 78 3.34 22.84 11.40
C GLY A 78 4.32 21.66 11.40
N PHE A 79 4.62 21.10 12.58
CA PHE A 79 5.46 19.90 12.68
C PHE A 79 4.83 18.70 11.98
N TYR A 80 3.54 18.45 12.21
CA TYR A 80 2.83 17.36 11.55
C TYR A 80 2.87 17.50 10.02
N GLY A 81 2.65 18.71 9.49
CA GLY A 81 2.75 18.99 8.06
C GLY A 81 4.16 18.77 7.49
N LEU A 82 5.20 19.16 8.23
CA LEU A 82 6.59 18.97 7.81
C LEU A 82 6.96 17.47 7.77
N PHE A 83 6.64 16.71 8.82
CA PHE A 83 6.87 15.27 8.85
C PHE A 83 6.03 14.53 7.80
N GLY A 84 4.76 14.91 7.63
CA GLY A 84 3.90 14.39 6.57
C GLY A 84 4.46 14.67 5.18
N GLY A 85 4.98 15.87 4.93
CA GLY A 85 5.62 16.24 3.67
C GLY A 85 6.88 15.42 3.38
N MET A 86 7.76 15.25 4.37
CA MET A 86 8.94 14.39 4.23
C MET A 86 8.57 12.93 3.93
N PHE A 87 7.54 12.40 4.62
CA PHE A 87 7.04 11.06 4.37
C PHE A 87 6.49 10.91 2.94
N VAL A 88 5.62 11.82 2.49
CA VAL A 88 5.07 11.79 1.12
C VAL A 88 6.18 11.92 0.08
N GLY A 89 7.18 12.77 0.31
CA GLY A 89 8.33 12.92 -0.58
C GLY A 89 9.16 11.63 -0.71
N ALA A 90 9.42 10.96 0.42
CA ALA A 90 10.11 9.67 0.43
C ALA A 90 9.31 8.58 -0.32
N TRP A 91 7.99 8.58 -0.13
CA TRP A 91 7.08 7.69 -0.85
C TRP A 91 7.08 7.92 -2.35
N ALA A 92 7.02 9.18 -2.79
CA ALA A 92 7.06 9.54 -4.20
C ALA A 92 8.37 9.09 -4.87
N MET A 93 9.52 9.32 -4.20
CA MET A 93 10.81 8.85 -4.68
C MET A 93 10.85 7.32 -4.82
N ALA A 94 10.38 6.60 -3.80
CA ALA A 94 10.41 5.15 -3.82
C ALA A 94 9.55 4.54 -4.92
N LEU A 95 8.35 5.12 -5.12
CA LEU A 95 7.47 4.72 -6.21
C LEU A 95 8.11 4.99 -7.58
N ALA A 96 8.75 6.14 -7.76
CA ALA A 96 9.45 6.46 -9.01
C ALA A 96 10.56 5.44 -9.34
N GLU A 97 11.31 4.98 -8.34
CA GLU A 97 12.36 3.97 -8.55
C GLU A 97 11.78 2.60 -8.93
N ILE A 98 10.64 2.23 -8.35
CA ILE A 98 9.94 0.99 -8.72
C ILE A 98 9.37 1.09 -10.13
N VAL A 99 8.80 2.24 -10.50
CA VAL A 99 8.31 2.48 -11.87
C VAL A 99 9.44 2.33 -12.89
N ASN A 100 10.64 2.82 -12.57
CA ASN A 100 11.82 2.62 -13.42
C ASN A 100 12.25 1.15 -13.53
N THR A 101 11.83 0.30 -12.59
CA THR A 101 12.11 -1.14 -12.61
C THR A 101 11.08 -1.91 -13.46
N ILE A 102 9.88 -1.36 -13.68
CA ILE A 102 8.82 -2.00 -14.49
C ILE A 102 9.30 -2.37 -15.90
N PRO A 103 9.98 -1.50 -16.68
CA PRO A 103 10.49 -1.86 -18.01
C PRO A 103 11.48 -3.03 -17.99
N ILE A 104 12.24 -3.19 -16.90
CA ILE A 104 13.18 -4.29 -16.73
C ILE A 104 12.43 -5.61 -16.51
N PHE A 105 11.41 -5.58 -15.64
CA PHE A 105 10.52 -6.72 -15.42
C PHE A 105 9.76 -7.11 -16.70
N GLU A 106 9.25 -6.14 -17.45
CA GLU A 106 8.54 -6.36 -18.71
C GLU A 106 9.39 -7.13 -19.73
N ARG A 107 10.67 -6.74 -19.87
CA ARG A 107 11.62 -7.43 -20.75
C ARG A 107 11.93 -8.84 -20.26
N ARG A 108 12.05 -9.05 -18.94
CA ARG A 108 12.41 -10.35 -18.33
C ARG A 108 11.27 -11.37 -18.39
N ILE A 109 10.03 -10.92 -18.25
CA ILE A 109 8.83 -11.76 -18.32
C ILE A 109 8.40 -11.99 -19.78
N LYS A 110 9.12 -11.40 -20.76
CA LYS A 110 8.70 -11.35 -22.18
C LYS A 110 7.26 -10.87 -22.32
N LEU A 111 6.89 -9.88 -21.51
CA LEU A 111 5.51 -9.38 -21.45
C LEU A 111 5.05 -8.86 -22.82
N ARG A 112 5.98 -8.45 -23.71
CA ARG A 112 5.67 -8.08 -25.10
C ARG A 112 4.96 -9.17 -25.91
N GLU A 113 5.26 -10.46 -25.69
CA GLU A 113 4.57 -11.55 -26.39
C GLU A 113 3.18 -11.81 -25.79
N GLY A 114 3.03 -11.68 -24.46
CA GLY A 114 1.75 -11.84 -23.74
C GLY A 114 0.82 -10.61 -23.80
N LEU A 115 1.36 -9.42 -24.01
CA LEU A 115 0.62 -8.16 -24.10
C LEU A 115 -0.35 -8.16 -25.26
N THR A 116 0.05 -8.69 -26.42
CA THR A 116 -0.84 -8.87 -27.57
C THR A 116 -2.02 -9.78 -27.21
N ALA A 117 -1.78 -10.89 -26.50
CA ALA A 117 -2.84 -11.78 -26.03
C ALA A 117 -3.75 -11.13 -24.99
N MET A 118 -3.20 -10.30 -24.09
CA MET A 118 -3.99 -9.50 -23.13
C MET A 118 -4.85 -8.44 -23.82
N ILE A 119 -4.31 -7.74 -24.82
CA ILE A 119 -5.05 -6.72 -25.57
C ILE A 119 -6.19 -7.38 -26.36
N ILE A 120 -5.92 -8.53 -26.99
CA ILE A 120 -6.94 -9.30 -27.73
C ILE A 120 -8.01 -9.82 -26.76
N SER A 121 -7.64 -10.35 -25.60
CA SER A 121 -8.63 -10.83 -24.61
C SER A 121 -9.48 -9.71 -24.03
N MET A 122 -8.90 -8.53 -23.77
CA MET A 122 -9.65 -7.32 -23.40
C MET A 122 -10.60 -6.85 -24.50
N ALA A 123 -10.15 -6.85 -25.75
CA ALA A 123 -10.97 -6.46 -26.89
C ALA A 123 -12.14 -7.43 -27.09
N ILE A 124 -11.90 -8.75 -27.00
CA ILE A 124 -12.95 -9.77 -27.05
C ILE A 124 -13.94 -9.59 -25.88
N GLY A 125 -13.44 -9.40 -24.65
CA GLY A 125 -14.29 -9.18 -23.48
C GLY A 125 -15.18 -7.95 -23.61
N ARG A 126 -14.64 -6.82 -24.10
CA ARG A 126 -15.41 -5.60 -24.41
C ARG A 126 -16.44 -5.85 -25.52
N SER A 127 -16.09 -6.61 -26.54
CA SER A 127 -16.97 -6.91 -27.68
C SER A 127 -18.14 -7.81 -27.26
N LEU A 128 -17.86 -8.87 -26.51
CA LEU A 128 -18.89 -9.74 -25.93
C LEU A 128 -19.78 -8.98 -24.94
N GLY A 129 -19.20 -8.11 -24.11
CA GLY A 129 -19.96 -7.24 -23.21
C GLY A 129 -20.91 -6.30 -23.96
N ALA A 130 -20.46 -5.70 -25.07
CA ALA A 130 -21.30 -4.84 -25.91
C ALA A 130 -22.42 -5.63 -26.61
N ILE A 131 -22.14 -6.84 -27.09
CA ILE A 131 -23.15 -7.71 -27.70
C ILE A 131 -24.20 -8.15 -26.67
N LEU A 132 -23.78 -8.57 -25.48
CA LEU A 132 -24.68 -8.93 -24.38
C LEU A 132 -25.54 -7.74 -23.94
N TYR A 133 -24.95 -6.54 -23.86
CA TYR A 133 -25.67 -5.31 -23.56
C TYR A 133 -26.78 -5.05 -24.59
N PHE A 134 -26.48 -5.23 -25.89
CA PHE A 134 -27.46 -5.05 -26.96
C PHE A 134 -28.58 -6.12 -26.96
N PHE A 135 -28.28 -7.36 -26.57
CA PHE A 135 -29.27 -8.44 -26.48
C PHE A 135 -30.14 -8.37 -25.21
N GLN A 136 -29.60 -7.89 -24.09
CA GLN A 136 -30.34 -7.80 -22.83
C GLN A 136 -31.12 -6.48 -22.68
N GLY A 137 -30.87 -5.49 -23.55
CA GLY A 137 -31.67 -4.26 -23.62
C GLY A 137 -31.60 -3.40 -22.35
N TRP A 138 -30.45 -3.38 -21.67
CA TRP A 138 -30.19 -2.51 -20.51
C TRP A 138 -29.84 -1.09 -20.92
#